data_AF-A0A832Q6Q8-F1
#
_entry.id   AF-A0A832Q6Q8-F1
#
_cell.length_a   1.000
_cell.length_b   1.000
_cell.length_c   1.000
_cell.angle_alpha   90.00
_cell.angle_beta   90.00
_cell.angle_gamma   90.00
#
_symmetry.space_group_name_H-M   'P 1'
#
loop_
_entity.id
_entity.type
_entity.pdbx_description
1 polymer ?
#
loop_
_entity_poly.entity_id
_entity_poly.type
_entity_poly.pdbx_seq_one_letter_code
_entity_poly.pdbx_strand_id
1 'polypeptide(L)'
;MRFQVKKDVLLDSILNVSRAISTKTPIPALQGILFEVTNDGLYLTGSNTEYSIKTFIPKSEDLQIEKTGSIVIQSRYIVEIVRKTNDEFINFEIVDGFLIKIISSNSEVNLNGINPKEYQKIDFDLKGKPITFTAKEFKTIVEQTTFATSLSENRPLLTGVNFRINGKLLECTATDSYRLSRKRVKLEETIDKSINIVIPSKSLNELAKLFIEDEEKLEMYVFGTKVIFKYGTTLLNSRLLEGTYPDTSKLIPEKFEKVYVVNTQEIFDATDRASLLSSDHVNNIVNLEVKGSKGYLTSNTPEVGRIEEKFSVDNKNNENIKVSFNARYFMDALKALNSLETEISINDEVSPFIIRNVHDDTIVQLILPVRTY
;
A
#
# COMPACT_ATOMS: atom_id res chain seq x y z
N MET A 1 -17.62 -29.88 -11.14
CA MET A 1 -17.21 -29.26 -9.88
C MET A 1 -18.29 -29.51 -8.84
N ARG A 2 -17.95 -30.14 -7.73
CA ARG A 2 -18.81 -30.36 -6.55
C ARG A 2 -17.95 -30.49 -5.29
N PHE A 3 -18.19 -29.63 -4.31
CA PHE A 3 -17.41 -29.59 -3.06
C PHE A 3 -18.23 -28.96 -1.92
N GLN A 4 -17.81 -29.24 -0.70
CA GLN A 4 -18.29 -28.61 0.53
C GLN A 4 -17.10 -27.92 1.22
N VAL A 5 -17.29 -26.71 1.72
CA VAL A 5 -16.24 -25.93 2.37
C VAL A 5 -16.76 -25.19 3.59
N LYS A 6 -15.90 -25.06 4.61
CA LYS A 6 -16.19 -24.28 5.81
C LYS A 6 -16.33 -22.80 5.46
N LYS A 7 -17.39 -22.17 5.97
CA LYS A 7 -17.80 -20.80 5.66
C LYS A 7 -16.67 -19.80 5.91
N ASP A 8 -16.07 -19.83 7.11
CA ASP A 8 -15.11 -18.80 7.52
C ASP A 8 -13.83 -18.87 6.67
N VAL A 9 -13.30 -20.08 6.44
CA VAL A 9 -12.14 -20.32 5.56
C VAL A 9 -12.41 -19.84 4.13
N LEU A 10 -13.60 -20.12 3.60
CA LEU A 10 -14.00 -19.65 2.28
C LEU A 10 -14.15 -18.12 2.25
N LEU A 11 -14.80 -17.53 3.25
CA LEU A 11 -15.06 -16.10 3.31
C LEU A 11 -13.76 -15.31 3.34
N ASP A 12 -12.81 -15.70 4.18
CA ASP A 12 -11.50 -15.05 4.26
C ASP A 12 -10.76 -15.13 2.93
N SER A 13 -10.74 -16.31 2.30
CA SER A 13 -10.08 -16.51 1.02
C SER A 13 -10.74 -15.72 -0.12
N ILE A 14 -12.08 -15.65 -0.14
CA ILE A 14 -12.84 -14.83 -1.08
C ILE A 14 -12.54 -13.35 -0.87
N LEU A 15 -12.56 -12.85 0.37
CA LEU A 15 -12.28 -11.44 0.67
C LEU A 15 -10.87 -11.05 0.23
N ASN A 16 -9.89 -11.92 0.43
CA ASN A 16 -8.51 -11.71 -0.01
C ASN A 16 -8.43 -11.55 -1.54
N VAL A 17 -9.02 -12.46 -2.31
CA VAL A 17 -8.94 -12.39 -3.78
C VAL A 17 -9.84 -11.28 -4.36
N SER A 18 -10.94 -10.93 -3.70
CA SER A 18 -11.83 -9.84 -4.10
C SER A 18 -11.15 -8.47 -4.09
N ARG A 19 -10.07 -8.29 -3.31
CA ARG A 19 -9.24 -7.08 -3.33
C ARG A 19 -8.68 -6.77 -4.72
N ALA A 20 -8.37 -7.81 -5.49
CA ALA A 20 -7.86 -7.68 -6.85
C ALA A 20 -8.96 -7.50 -7.91
N ILE A 21 -10.24 -7.37 -7.53
CA ILE A 21 -11.35 -7.25 -8.48
C ILE A 21 -11.81 -5.79 -8.58
N SER A 22 -11.80 -5.26 -9.81
CA SER A 22 -12.33 -3.91 -10.09
C SER A 22 -13.83 -3.97 -10.34
N THR A 23 -14.58 -3.05 -9.74
CA THR A 23 -16.01 -2.85 -10.03
C THR A 23 -16.25 -2.27 -11.42
N LYS A 24 -15.22 -1.66 -12.03
CA LYS A 24 -15.25 -1.11 -13.38
C LYS A 24 -14.18 -1.80 -14.22
N THR A 25 -14.62 -2.73 -15.07
CA THR A 25 -13.76 -3.42 -16.03
C THR A 25 -14.56 -3.73 -17.30
N PRO A 26 -13.96 -3.58 -18.49
CA PRO A 26 -14.60 -3.98 -19.75
C PRO A 26 -14.61 -5.50 -19.95
N ILE A 27 -13.91 -6.29 -19.12
CA ILE A 27 -13.84 -7.75 -19.20
C ILE A 27 -14.75 -8.35 -18.12
N PRO A 28 -15.95 -8.87 -18.45
CA PRO A 28 -16.92 -9.35 -17.46
C PRO A 28 -16.39 -10.46 -16.56
N ALA A 29 -15.54 -11.36 -17.10
CA ALA A 29 -14.92 -12.43 -16.31
C ALA A 29 -14.06 -11.91 -15.15
N LEU A 30 -13.45 -10.72 -15.30
CA LEU A 30 -12.63 -10.09 -14.25
C LEU A 30 -13.47 -9.37 -13.17
N GLN A 31 -14.79 -9.32 -13.31
CA GLN A 31 -15.70 -8.93 -12.21
C GLN A 31 -15.96 -10.11 -11.25
N GLY A 32 -15.59 -11.32 -11.69
CA GLY A 32 -15.73 -12.56 -10.93
C GLY A 32 -14.43 -13.06 -10.32
N ILE A 33 -14.59 -13.98 -9.39
CA ILE A 33 -13.53 -14.81 -8.83
C ILE A 33 -13.52 -16.12 -9.62
N LEU A 34 -12.36 -16.52 -10.09
CA LEU A 34 -12.15 -17.85 -10.67
C LEU A 34 -12.00 -18.87 -9.53
N PHE A 35 -12.92 -19.84 -9.48
CA PHE A 35 -12.86 -21.00 -8.61
C PHE A 35 -12.29 -22.17 -9.40
N GLU A 36 -11.23 -22.80 -8.89
CA GLU A 36 -10.64 -24.00 -9.49
C GLU A 36 -10.48 -25.08 -8.42
N VAL A 37 -11.35 -26.08 -8.47
CA VAL A 37 -11.31 -27.24 -7.58
C VAL A 37 -10.49 -28.34 -8.25
N THR A 38 -9.41 -28.71 -7.57
CA THR A 38 -8.50 -29.79 -7.95
C THR A 38 -8.60 -30.95 -6.96
N ASN A 39 -7.82 -32.01 -7.13
CA ASN A 39 -7.76 -33.09 -6.13
C ASN A 39 -7.08 -32.63 -4.83
N ASP A 40 -6.20 -31.63 -4.92
CA ASP A 40 -5.38 -31.15 -3.80
C ASP A 40 -6.08 -30.07 -2.98
N GLY A 41 -7.06 -29.38 -3.55
CA GLY A 41 -7.73 -28.26 -2.91
C GLY A 41 -8.46 -27.33 -3.87
N LEU A 42 -8.87 -26.19 -3.34
CA LEU A 42 -9.57 -25.11 -4.05
C LEU A 42 -8.64 -23.91 -4.21
N TYR A 43 -8.42 -23.50 -5.46
CA TYR A 43 -7.81 -22.22 -5.78
C TYR A 43 -8.89 -21.17 -6.04
N LEU A 44 -8.70 -19.99 -5.48
CA LEU A 44 -9.49 -18.80 -5.77
C LEU A 44 -8.57 -17.76 -6.40
N THR A 45 -8.98 -17.15 -7.51
CA THR A 45 -8.21 -16.10 -8.18
C THR A 45 -9.06 -14.88 -8.50
N GLY A 46 -8.57 -13.70 -8.12
CA GLY A 46 -9.12 -12.39 -8.49
C GLY A 46 -8.06 -11.58 -9.24
N SER A 47 -8.48 -10.75 -10.19
CA SER A 47 -7.57 -9.98 -11.04
C SER A 47 -8.24 -8.76 -11.65
N ASN A 48 -7.45 -7.68 -11.81
CA ASN A 48 -7.86 -6.44 -12.46
C ASN A 48 -6.86 -6.02 -13.56
N THR A 49 -6.09 -6.97 -14.08
CA THR A 49 -4.98 -6.81 -15.06
C THR A 49 -3.71 -6.11 -14.54
N GLU A 50 -3.81 -5.22 -13.55
CA GLU A 50 -2.66 -4.57 -12.90
C GLU A 50 -1.98 -5.51 -11.89
N TYR A 51 -2.79 -6.14 -11.05
CA TYR A 51 -2.36 -7.17 -10.11
C TYR A 51 -3.42 -8.25 -9.96
N SER A 52 -3.01 -9.37 -9.41
CA SER A 52 -3.85 -10.56 -9.24
C SER A 52 -3.51 -11.23 -7.92
N ILE A 53 -4.54 -11.73 -7.24
CA ILE A 53 -4.39 -12.44 -5.98
C ILE A 53 -4.94 -13.84 -6.17
N LYS A 54 -4.14 -14.84 -5.78
CA LYS A 54 -4.50 -16.25 -5.79
C LYS A 54 -4.33 -16.82 -4.39
N THR A 55 -5.38 -17.43 -3.84
CA THR A 55 -5.33 -18.10 -2.54
C THR A 55 -5.64 -19.58 -2.73
N PHE A 56 -4.99 -20.43 -1.94
CA PHE A 56 -5.22 -21.87 -1.93
C PHE A 56 -5.79 -22.35 -0.61
N ILE A 57 -6.91 -23.05 -0.68
CA ILE A 57 -7.49 -23.79 0.44
C ILE A 57 -7.17 -25.27 0.21
N PRO A 58 -6.29 -25.89 1.03
CA PRO A 58 -5.95 -27.29 0.87
C PRO A 58 -7.12 -28.21 1.23
N LYS A 59 -7.21 -29.35 0.55
CA LYS A 59 -8.15 -30.42 0.91
C LYS A 59 -7.88 -30.87 2.35
N SER A 60 -8.89 -30.77 3.19
CA SER A 60 -8.83 -31.05 4.63
C SER A 60 -10.24 -31.30 5.16
N GLU A 61 -10.42 -31.35 6.48
CA GLU A 61 -11.75 -31.39 7.09
C GLU A 61 -12.60 -30.16 6.74
N ASP A 62 -11.96 -29.00 6.53
CA ASP A 62 -12.63 -27.76 6.14
C ASP A 62 -12.98 -27.70 4.65
N LEU A 63 -12.50 -28.64 3.83
CA LEU A 63 -12.76 -28.70 2.37
C LEU A 63 -12.88 -30.14 1.87
N GLN A 64 -14.12 -30.58 1.65
CA GLN A 64 -14.44 -31.87 1.06
C GLN A 64 -14.71 -31.73 -0.43
N ILE A 65 -13.99 -32.51 -1.24
CA ILE A 65 -14.06 -32.42 -2.71
C ILE A 65 -14.64 -33.72 -3.26
N GLU A 66 -15.78 -33.63 -3.93
CA GLU A 66 -16.43 -34.76 -4.59
C GLU A 66 -16.13 -34.81 -6.10
N LYS A 67 -16.09 -33.64 -6.76
CA LYS A 67 -15.82 -33.53 -8.19
C LYS A 67 -15.01 -32.28 -8.50
N THR A 68 -13.91 -32.44 -9.22
CA THR A 68 -13.07 -31.32 -9.69
C THR A 68 -13.78 -30.48 -10.76
N GLY A 69 -13.20 -29.32 -11.08
CA GLY A 69 -13.65 -28.44 -12.15
C GLY A 69 -13.45 -26.98 -11.81
N SER A 70 -13.88 -26.09 -12.70
CA SER A 70 -13.70 -24.65 -12.51
C SER A 70 -14.88 -23.84 -13.05
N ILE A 71 -15.03 -22.64 -12.50
CA ILE A 71 -16.08 -21.68 -12.85
C ILE A 71 -15.67 -20.28 -12.40
N VAL A 72 -16.16 -19.25 -13.07
CA VAL A 72 -16.03 -17.88 -12.60
C VAL A 72 -17.34 -17.43 -11.97
N ILE A 73 -17.30 -16.96 -10.73
CA ILE A 73 -18.49 -16.50 -10.00
C ILE A 73 -18.34 -15.01 -9.72
N GLN A 74 -19.37 -14.24 -10.03
CA GLN A 74 -19.39 -12.79 -9.82
C GLN A 74 -19.10 -12.43 -8.34
N SER A 75 -18.02 -11.68 -8.12
CA SER A 75 -17.43 -11.42 -6.80
C SER A 75 -18.42 -10.78 -5.83
N ARG A 76 -19.16 -9.77 -6.32
CA ARG A 76 -20.17 -9.05 -5.53
C ARG A 76 -21.22 -9.98 -4.91
N TYR A 77 -21.68 -10.98 -5.67
CA TYR A 77 -22.73 -11.88 -5.20
C TYR A 77 -22.17 -12.95 -4.28
N ILE A 78 -21.05 -13.58 -4.65
CA ILE A 78 -20.51 -14.68 -3.86
C ILE A 78 -20.02 -14.22 -2.48
N VAL A 79 -19.40 -13.04 -2.38
CA VAL A 79 -19.04 -12.43 -1.09
C VAL A 79 -20.26 -12.29 -0.18
N GLU A 80 -21.35 -11.73 -0.70
CA GLU A 80 -22.54 -11.46 0.09
C GLU A 80 -23.31 -12.72 0.47
N ILE A 81 -23.35 -13.73 -0.42
CA ILE A 81 -23.99 -15.03 -0.14
C ILE A 81 -23.25 -15.74 0.98
N VAL A 82 -21.91 -15.87 0.87
CA VAL A 82 -21.09 -16.55 1.89
C VAL A 82 -21.13 -15.79 3.21
N ARG A 83 -21.12 -14.45 3.18
CA ARG A 83 -21.19 -13.62 4.39
C ARG A 83 -22.50 -13.79 5.16
N LYS A 84 -23.64 -13.90 4.45
CA LYS A 84 -24.99 -13.90 5.05
C LYS A 84 -25.51 -15.27 5.46
N THR A 85 -24.86 -16.36 5.05
CA THR A 85 -25.22 -17.69 5.54
C THR A 85 -24.90 -17.83 7.03
N ASN A 86 -25.72 -18.58 7.77
CA ASN A 86 -25.47 -18.90 9.18
C ASN A 86 -24.86 -20.30 9.37
N ASP A 87 -24.72 -21.05 8.27
CA ASP A 87 -24.21 -22.39 8.28
C ASP A 87 -22.69 -22.42 8.41
N GLU A 88 -22.19 -23.45 9.10
CA GLU A 88 -20.75 -23.70 9.21
C GLU A 88 -20.13 -24.15 7.88
N PHE A 89 -20.87 -24.95 7.09
CA PHE A 89 -20.42 -25.47 5.81
C PHE A 89 -21.36 -25.07 4.68
N ILE A 90 -20.80 -24.84 3.50
CA ILE A 90 -21.53 -24.46 2.29
C ILE A 90 -21.21 -25.45 1.18
N ASN A 91 -22.24 -25.95 0.50
CA ASN A 91 -22.08 -26.88 -0.62
C ASN A 91 -22.17 -26.12 -1.94
N PHE A 92 -21.31 -26.51 -2.89
CA PHE A 92 -21.24 -25.94 -4.22
C PHE A 92 -21.32 -27.05 -5.26
N GLU A 93 -22.18 -26.90 -6.27
CA GLU A 93 -22.33 -27.88 -7.35
C GLU A 93 -22.61 -27.19 -8.69
N ILE A 94 -21.82 -27.50 -9.72
CA ILE A 94 -22.19 -27.15 -11.10
C ILE A 94 -23.19 -28.19 -11.59
N VAL A 95 -24.42 -27.75 -11.88
CA VAL A 95 -25.54 -28.62 -12.26
C VAL A 95 -25.70 -28.78 -13.77
N ASP A 96 -25.60 -27.69 -14.53
CA ASP A 96 -25.69 -27.69 -15.99
C ASP A 96 -24.93 -26.48 -16.57
N GLY A 97 -24.13 -26.70 -17.61
CA GLY A 97 -23.26 -25.69 -18.21
C GLY A 97 -22.41 -24.96 -17.17
N PHE A 98 -22.73 -23.68 -16.92
CA PHE A 98 -22.10 -22.84 -15.90
C PHE A 98 -23.09 -22.36 -14.83
N LEU A 99 -24.24 -23.04 -14.68
CA LEU A 99 -25.14 -22.82 -13.56
C LEU A 99 -24.56 -23.47 -12.31
N ILE A 100 -24.23 -22.66 -11.29
CA ILE A 100 -23.77 -23.14 -10.00
C ILE A 100 -24.86 -23.02 -8.95
N LYS A 101 -25.09 -24.12 -8.26
CA LYS A 101 -25.95 -24.22 -7.09
C LYS A 101 -25.09 -24.10 -5.82
N ILE A 102 -25.50 -23.21 -4.92
CA ILE A 102 -24.88 -22.95 -3.63
C ILE A 102 -25.92 -23.27 -2.55
N ILE A 103 -25.64 -24.28 -1.72
CA ILE A 103 -26.62 -24.85 -0.78
C ILE A 103 -26.11 -24.70 0.65
N SER A 104 -26.99 -24.15 1.48
CA SER A 104 -26.95 -24.17 2.94
C SER A 104 -28.23 -24.82 3.47
N SER A 105 -28.31 -25.10 4.77
CA SER A 105 -29.39 -25.84 5.43
C SER A 105 -30.78 -25.31 5.10
N ASN A 106 -30.92 -23.98 5.01
CA ASN A 106 -32.22 -23.32 4.78
C ASN A 106 -32.24 -22.46 3.51
N SER A 107 -31.23 -22.53 2.64
CA SER A 107 -31.18 -21.70 1.44
C SER A 107 -30.47 -22.41 0.29
N GLU A 108 -31.09 -22.34 -0.88
CA GLU A 108 -30.50 -22.71 -2.16
C GLU A 108 -30.41 -21.46 -3.04
N VAL A 109 -29.21 -21.14 -3.51
CA VAL A 109 -28.97 -20.03 -4.46
C VAL A 109 -28.42 -20.62 -5.75
N ASN A 110 -29.04 -20.26 -6.87
CA ASN A 110 -28.57 -20.64 -8.20
C ASN A 110 -28.00 -19.38 -8.89
N LEU A 111 -26.73 -19.44 -9.32
CA LEU A 111 -26.06 -18.35 -10.01
C LEU A 111 -25.58 -18.79 -11.39
N ASN A 112 -25.76 -17.93 -12.38
CA ASN A 112 -25.10 -18.08 -13.67
C ASN A 112 -23.64 -17.67 -13.52
N GLY A 113 -22.74 -18.67 -13.51
CA GLY A 113 -21.31 -18.45 -13.61
C GLY A 113 -20.87 -18.15 -15.04
N ILE A 114 -19.61 -17.77 -15.16
CA ILE A 114 -18.95 -17.49 -16.43
C ILE A 114 -17.98 -18.63 -16.74
N ASN A 115 -17.78 -18.89 -18.03
CA ASN A 115 -16.84 -19.91 -18.50
C ASN A 115 -15.41 -19.57 -18.03
N PRO A 116 -14.71 -20.48 -17.32
CA PRO A 116 -13.35 -20.22 -16.85
C PRO A 116 -12.35 -19.97 -17.97
N LYS A 117 -12.63 -20.41 -19.21
CA LYS A 117 -11.78 -20.13 -20.38
C LYS A 117 -11.76 -18.64 -20.77
N GLU A 118 -12.75 -17.86 -20.33
CA GLU A 118 -12.78 -16.40 -20.54
C GLU A 118 -11.90 -15.65 -19.51
N TYR A 119 -11.47 -16.34 -18.44
CA TYR A 119 -10.52 -15.79 -17.49
C TYR A 119 -9.11 -15.90 -18.06
N GLN A 120 -8.39 -14.78 -18.08
CA GLN A 120 -7.02 -14.76 -18.61
C GLN A 120 -6.11 -15.64 -17.74
N LYS A 121 -5.24 -16.43 -18.39
CA LYS A 121 -4.23 -17.22 -17.66
C LYS A 121 -3.22 -16.28 -17.03
N ILE A 122 -3.05 -16.40 -15.71
CA ILE A 122 -2.09 -15.63 -14.93
C ILE A 122 -1.04 -16.59 -14.39
N ASP A 123 0.23 -16.26 -14.63
CA ASP A 123 1.35 -17.08 -14.19
C ASP A 123 1.78 -16.72 -12.76
N PHE A 124 1.61 -17.68 -11.85
CA PHE A 124 1.98 -17.61 -10.43
C PHE A 124 3.19 -18.49 -10.09
N ASP A 125 3.91 -19.01 -11.09
CA ASP A 125 5.08 -19.87 -10.86
C ASP A 125 6.16 -19.12 -10.06
N LEU A 126 6.55 -19.70 -8.92
CA LEU A 126 7.65 -19.22 -8.11
C LEU A 126 8.94 -19.84 -8.63
N LYS A 127 9.83 -19.02 -9.18
CA LYS A 127 11.13 -19.45 -9.71
C LYS A 127 12.23 -18.54 -9.17
N GLY A 128 13.38 -19.14 -8.88
CA GLY A 128 14.53 -18.45 -8.30
C GLY A 128 14.47 -18.36 -6.78
N LYS A 129 15.46 -17.68 -6.20
CA LYS A 129 15.58 -17.47 -4.76
C LYS A 129 14.74 -16.24 -4.36
N PRO A 130 13.83 -16.33 -3.38
CA PRO A 130 13.07 -15.17 -2.92
C PRO A 130 13.93 -14.23 -2.08
N ILE A 131 13.49 -12.98 -1.97
CA ILE A 131 13.90 -12.05 -0.93
C ILE A 131 12.85 -12.12 0.18
N THR A 132 13.29 -12.22 1.43
CA THR A 132 12.41 -12.52 2.56
C THR A 132 12.27 -11.32 3.50
N PHE A 133 11.07 -11.14 4.03
CA PHE A 133 10.72 -10.12 5.01
C PHE A 133 9.77 -10.73 6.04
N THR A 134 9.67 -10.15 7.23
CA THR A 134 8.46 -10.31 8.06
C THR A 134 7.33 -9.47 7.47
N ALA A 135 6.07 -9.87 7.72
CA ALA A 135 4.90 -9.11 7.29
C ALA A 135 4.93 -7.68 7.85
N LYS A 136 5.33 -7.53 9.11
CA LYS A 136 5.47 -6.25 9.81
C LYS A 136 6.51 -5.32 9.20
N GLU A 137 7.71 -5.82 8.89
CA GLU A 137 8.75 -5.03 8.21
C GLU A 137 8.25 -4.54 6.86
N PHE A 138 7.63 -5.43 6.06
CA PHE A 138 7.13 -5.04 4.75
C PHE A 138 5.98 -4.05 4.84
N LYS A 139 5.05 -4.24 5.79
CA LYS A 139 3.97 -3.29 6.08
C LYS A 139 4.51 -1.91 6.43
N THR A 140 5.56 -1.86 7.24
CA THR A 140 6.26 -0.61 7.60
C THR A 140 6.83 0.06 6.36
N ILE A 141 7.50 -0.67 5.46
CA ILE A 141 7.98 -0.11 4.18
C ILE A 141 6.84 0.51 3.38
N VAL A 142 5.71 -0.18 3.25
CA VAL A 142 4.53 0.28 2.49
C VAL A 142 3.97 1.55 3.11
N GLU A 143 3.64 1.53 4.40
CA GLU A 143 3.06 2.68 5.13
C GLU A 143 3.99 3.90 5.13
N GLN A 144 5.30 3.67 5.16
CA GLN A 144 6.28 4.73 5.18
C GLN A 144 6.58 5.32 3.81
N THR A 145 6.20 4.70 2.69
CA THR A 145 6.61 5.15 1.35
C THR A 145 5.45 5.44 0.40
N THR A 146 4.40 4.62 0.37
CA THR A 146 3.42 4.67 -0.73
C THR A 146 2.62 5.95 -0.79
N PHE A 147 2.40 6.62 0.35
CA PHE A 147 1.69 7.90 0.41
C PHE A 147 2.39 9.02 -0.38
N ALA A 148 3.71 8.93 -0.59
CA ALA A 148 4.49 9.92 -1.32
C ALA A 148 4.47 9.71 -2.84
N THR A 149 3.77 8.68 -3.36
CA THR A 149 3.63 8.47 -4.81
C THR A 149 2.66 9.45 -5.45
N SER A 150 2.87 9.72 -6.74
CA SER A 150 1.98 10.54 -7.54
C SER A 150 0.66 9.82 -7.81
N LEU A 151 -0.45 10.57 -7.80
CA LEU A 151 -1.75 10.11 -8.28
C LEU A 151 -1.95 10.38 -9.78
N SER A 152 -0.99 11.04 -10.44
CA SER A 152 -1.09 11.42 -11.85
C SER A 152 -0.52 10.34 -12.77
N GLU A 153 -1.38 9.78 -13.61
CA GLU A 153 -0.99 8.82 -14.66
C GLU A 153 -0.17 9.46 -15.79
N ASN A 154 0.02 10.79 -15.80
CA ASN A 154 0.90 11.46 -16.76
C ASN A 154 2.38 11.11 -16.55
N ARG A 155 2.75 10.71 -15.33
CA ARG A 155 4.10 10.22 -14.98
C ARG A 155 3.98 8.86 -14.31
N PRO A 156 3.70 7.78 -15.06
CA PRO A 156 3.39 6.47 -14.50
C PRO A 156 4.43 5.97 -13.51
N LEU A 157 5.73 6.12 -13.79
CA LEU A 157 6.80 5.69 -12.88
C LEU A 157 6.68 6.27 -11.45
N LEU A 158 6.12 7.48 -11.29
CA LEU A 158 5.96 8.11 -10.00
C LEU A 158 4.73 7.63 -9.23
N THR A 159 3.84 6.84 -9.85
CA THR A 159 2.70 6.20 -9.17
C THR A 159 3.14 4.94 -8.39
N GLY A 160 4.37 4.49 -8.60
CA GLY A 160 4.98 3.38 -7.90
C GLY A 160 6.10 3.78 -6.94
N VAL A 161 6.49 2.82 -6.11
CA VAL A 161 7.64 2.91 -5.22
C VAL A 161 8.82 2.23 -5.91
N ASN A 162 9.95 2.91 -5.99
CA ASN A 162 11.19 2.35 -6.48
C ASN A 162 11.83 1.46 -5.40
N PHE A 163 12.05 0.19 -5.72
CA PHE A 163 12.76 -0.77 -4.89
C PHE A 163 14.13 -1.01 -5.50
N ARG A 164 15.17 -0.54 -4.81
CA ARG A 164 16.56 -0.71 -5.20
C ARG A 164 17.27 -1.58 -4.19
N ILE A 165 17.77 -2.73 -4.63
CA ILE A 165 18.54 -3.66 -3.79
C ILE A 165 19.97 -3.73 -4.32
N ASN A 166 20.93 -3.50 -3.43
CA ASN A 166 22.35 -3.71 -3.70
C ASN A 166 22.99 -4.43 -2.51
N GLY A 167 23.40 -5.70 -2.71
CA GLY A 167 23.90 -6.55 -1.65
C GLY A 167 22.84 -6.76 -0.55
N LYS A 168 23.10 -6.26 0.65
CA LYS A 168 22.20 -6.36 1.81
C LYS A 168 21.33 -5.13 2.04
N LEU A 169 21.40 -4.11 1.18
CA LEU A 169 20.66 -2.88 1.38
C LEU A 169 19.49 -2.82 0.40
N LEU A 170 18.26 -2.80 0.94
CA LEU A 170 17.08 -2.36 0.23
C LEU A 170 16.86 -0.87 0.51
N GLU A 171 16.68 -0.09 -0.55
CA GLU A 171 16.23 1.29 -0.51
C GLU A 171 14.91 1.40 -1.27
N CYS A 172 13.86 1.84 -0.57
CA CYS A 172 12.53 2.08 -1.12
C CYS A 172 12.31 3.59 -1.21
N THR A 173 12.06 4.11 -2.41
CA THR A 173 11.86 5.55 -2.64
C THR A 173 10.56 5.82 -3.37
N ALA A 174 9.80 6.80 -2.90
CA ALA A 174 8.57 7.28 -3.52
C ALA A 174 8.58 8.81 -3.59
N THR A 175 8.12 9.39 -4.69
CA THR A 175 7.98 10.84 -4.84
C THR A 175 6.89 11.18 -5.85
N ASP A 176 6.24 12.33 -5.63
CA ASP A 176 5.28 12.95 -6.54
C ASP A 176 5.86 14.21 -7.21
N SER A 177 7.17 14.45 -7.06
CA SER A 177 7.92 15.67 -7.43
C SER A 177 7.80 16.84 -6.45
N TYR A 178 6.90 16.80 -5.46
CA TYR A 178 6.74 17.85 -4.45
C TYR A 178 7.15 17.40 -3.05
N ARG A 179 7.05 16.09 -2.80
CA ARG A 179 7.55 15.43 -1.60
C ARG A 179 8.22 14.11 -1.97
N LEU A 180 9.02 13.60 -1.06
CA LEU A 180 9.69 12.31 -1.21
C LEU A 180 9.74 11.59 0.12
N SER A 181 9.50 10.28 0.09
CA SER A 181 9.81 9.37 1.16
C SER A 181 10.88 8.39 0.73
N ARG A 182 11.87 8.14 1.59
CA ARG A 182 12.89 7.12 1.42
C ARG A 182 13.01 6.28 2.69
N LYS A 183 12.84 4.96 2.55
CA LYS A 183 13.11 3.98 3.61
C LYS A 183 14.26 3.06 3.21
N ARG A 184 15.19 2.83 4.13
CA ARG A 184 16.26 1.84 4.01
C ARG A 184 16.00 0.66 4.93
N VAL A 185 16.27 -0.54 4.44
CA VAL A 185 16.14 -1.78 5.20
C VAL A 185 17.36 -2.64 4.95
N LYS A 186 17.95 -3.16 6.02
CA LYS A 186 19.04 -4.14 5.94
C LYS A 186 18.42 -5.53 5.80
N LEU A 187 18.67 -6.17 4.68
CA LEU A 187 18.26 -7.54 4.41
C LEU A 187 19.14 -8.52 5.19
N GLU A 188 18.54 -9.63 5.62
CA GLU A 188 19.25 -10.72 6.30
C GLU A 188 20.30 -11.35 5.37
N GLU A 189 19.89 -11.61 4.14
CA GLU A 189 20.70 -12.24 3.10
C GLU A 189 21.31 -11.22 2.13
N THR A 190 22.48 -11.55 1.59
CA THR A 190 23.09 -10.78 0.49
C THR A 190 22.43 -11.17 -0.82
N ILE A 191 21.99 -10.17 -1.59
CA ILE A 191 21.48 -10.34 -2.94
C ILE A 191 22.59 -9.99 -3.94
N ASP A 192 23.08 -10.99 -4.67
CA ASP A 192 24.24 -10.85 -5.56
C ASP A 192 23.96 -9.96 -6.77
N LYS A 193 22.75 -10.05 -7.33
CA LYS A 193 22.34 -9.26 -8.49
C LYS A 193 21.60 -8.01 -8.01
N SER A 194 22.09 -6.84 -8.39
CA SER A 194 21.40 -5.59 -8.10
C SER A 194 20.00 -5.60 -8.72
N ILE A 195 19.00 -5.21 -7.93
CA ILE A 195 17.61 -5.07 -8.38
C ILE A 195 17.28 -3.58 -8.38
N ASN A 196 16.61 -3.11 -9.43
CA ASN A 196 16.08 -1.76 -9.51
C ASN A 196 14.75 -1.83 -10.26
N ILE A 197 13.65 -1.87 -9.51
CA ILE A 197 12.31 -2.07 -10.05
C ILE A 197 11.37 -1.01 -9.47
N VAL A 198 10.22 -0.81 -10.11
CA VAL A 198 9.19 0.10 -9.61
C VAL A 198 7.89 -0.68 -9.49
N ILE A 199 7.36 -0.75 -8.27
CA ILE A 199 6.15 -1.50 -7.94
C ILE A 199 5.01 -0.50 -7.74
N PRO A 200 3.86 -0.65 -8.42
CA PRO A 200 2.71 0.22 -8.23
C PRO A 200 2.29 0.32 -6.77
N SER A 201 2.07 1.55 -6.26
CA SER A 201 1.67 1.78 -4.86
C SER A 201 0.39 1.05 -4.49
N LYS A 202 -0.57 1.00 -5.43
CA LYS A 202 -1.83 0.27 -5.28
C LYS A 202 -1.63 -1.22 -5.01
N SER A 203 -0.69 -1.87 -5.70
CA SER A 203 -0.39 -3.29 -5.46
C SER A 203 0.25 -3.51 -4.09
N LEU A 204 1.16 -2.64 -3.69
CA LEU A 204 1.79 -2.68 -2.36
C LEU A 204 0.77 -2.47 -1.24
N ASN A 205 -0.14 -1.52 -1.42
CA ASN A 205 -1.20 -1.22 -0.46
C ASN A 205 -2.19 -2.39 -0.32
N GLU A 206 -2.55 -3.08 -1.40
CA GLU A 206 -3.39 -4.29 -1.29
C GLU A 206 -2.65 -5.46 -0.66
N LEU A 207 -1.35 -5.63 -0.96
CA LEU A 207 -0.52 -6.64 -0.31
C LEU A 207 -0.49 -6.45 1.22
N ALA A 208 -0.27 -5.22 1.69
CA ALA A 208 -0.21 -4.91 3.12
C ALA A 208 -1.52 -5.21 3.87
N LYS A 209 -2.66 -5.21 3.17
CA LYS A 209 -3.97 -5.57 3.74
C LYS A 209 -4.21 -7.09 3.84
N LEU A 210 -3.32 -7.90 3.27
CA LEU A 210 -3.38 -9.37 3.38
C LEU A 210 -2.69 -9.88 4.65
N PHE A 211 -1.85 -9.06 5.29
CA PHE A 211 -1.12 -9.47 6.49
C PHE A 211 -2.03 -9.52 7.70
N ILE A 212 -2.07 -10.68 8.34
CA ILE A 212 -2.86 -10.94 9.55
C ILE A 212 -1.91 -11.12 10.73
N GLU A 213 -0.78 -11.81 10.50
CA GLU A 213 0.24 -12.09 11.51
C GLU A 213 1.52 -11.31 11.19
N ASP A 214 1.94 -10.47 12.13
CA ASP A 214 3.09 -9.56 11.97
C ASP A 214 4.41 -10.29 11.66
N GLU A 215 4.64 -11.45 12.28
CA GLU A 215 5.89 -12.21 12.19
C GLU A 215 5.88 -13.27 11.08
N GLU A 216 4.75 -13.45 10.40
CA GLU A 216 4.67 -14.42 9.31
C GLU A 216 5.55 -13.97 8.12
N LYS A 217 6.22 -14.94 7.52
CA LYS A 217 7.21 -14.71 6.47
C LYS A 217 6.53 -14.31 5.15
N LEU A 218 6.99 -13.19 4.59
CA LEU A 218 6.72 -12.77 3.23
C LEU A 218 7.90 -13.13 2.31
N GLU A 219 7.62 -13.74 1.17
CA GLU A 219 8.61 -14.02 0.13
C GLU A 219 8.33 -13.18 -1.12
N MET A 220 9.33 -12.44 -1.60
CA MET A 220 9.26 -11.62 -2.81
C MET A 220 10.10 -12.24 -3.92
N TYR A 221 9.46 -12.58 -5.04
CA TYR A 221 10.07 -13.12 -6.25
C TYR A 221 10.01 -12.06 -7.35
N VAL A 222 11.17 -11.64 -7.84
CA VAL A 222 11.29 -10.59 -8.87
C VAL A 222 11.54 -11.22 -10.24
N PHE A 223 10.76 -10.80 -11.22
CA PHE A 223 10.88 -11.19 -12.62
C PHE A 223 11.05 -9.95 -13.51
N GLY A 224 11.31 -10.14 -14.80
CA GLY A 224 11.60 -9.02 -15.72
C GLY A 224 10.49 -7.96 -15.80
N THR A 225 9.22 -8.35 -15.76
CA THR A 225 8.06 -7.46 -15.95
C THR A 225 7.03 -7.53 -14.81
N LYS A 226 7.28 -8.37 -13.80
CA LYS A 226 6.35 -8.61 -12.70
C LYS A 226 7.10 -8.93 -11.41
N VAL A 227 6.40 -8.79 -10.30
CA VAL A 227 6.81 -9.28 -8.98
C VAL A 227 5.71 -10.18 -8.44
N ILE A 228 6.09 -11.28 -7.79
CA ILE A 228 5.17 -12.18 -7.09
C ILE A 228 5.54 -12.20 -5.62
N PHE A 229 4.56 -11.91 -4.77
CA PHE A 229 4.66 -12.03 -3.33
C PHE A 229 3.94 -13.28 -2.87
N LYS A 230 4.55 -14.04 -1.96
CA LYS A 230 3.94 -15.19 -1.29
C LYS A 230 3.88 -14.92 0.21
N TYR A 231 2.68 -15.02 0.76
CA TYR A 231 2.37 -14.90 2.19
C TYR A 231 1.42 -16.03 2.55
N GLY A 232 1.86 -16.97 3.39
CA GLY A 232 1.13 -18.21 3.66
C GLY A 232 0.76 -18.98 2.37
N THR A 233 -0.55 -19.19 2.17
CA THR A 233 -1.14 -19.84 0.98
C THR A 233 -1.62 -18.83 -0.08
N THR A 234 -1.35 -17.54 0.11
CA THR A 234 -1.76 -16.46 -0.79
C THR A 234 -0.58 -15.96 -1.61
N LEU A 235 -0.82 -15.78 -2.91
CA LEU A 235 0.10 -15.21 -3.87
C LEU A 235 -0.49 -13.91 -4.43
N LEU A 236 0.30 -12.82 -4.42
CA LEU A 236 -0.03 -11.59 -5.12
C LEU A 236 0.97 -11.38 -6.26
N ASN A 237 0.48 -11.36 -7.49
CA ASN A 237 1.24 -11.01 -8.69
C ASN A 237 0.95 -9.56 -9.06
N SER A 238 1.97 -8.73 -9.25
CA SER A 238 1.84 -7.35 -9.69
C SER A 238 2.74 -7.07 -10.88
N ARG A 239 2.22 -6.35 -11.88
CA ARG A 239 3.02 -5.82 -12.98
C ARG A 239 3.99 -4.74 -12.46
N LEU A 240 5.22 -4.75 -12.97
CA LEU A 240 6.16 -3.67 -12.71
C LEU A 240 5.89 -2.50 -13.64
N LEU A 241 6.20 -1.29 -13.18
CA LEU A 241 6.19 -0.11 -14.04
C LEU A 241 7.49 -0.07 -14.85
N GLU A 242 7.35 0.06 -16.17
CA GLU A 242 8.48 0.07 -17.09
C GLU A 242 9.12 1.45 -17.18
N GLY A 243 10.45 1.48 -17.27
CA GLY A 243 11.25 2.69 -17.45
C GLY A 243 12.28 2.90 -16.35
N THR A 244 12.96 4.05 -16.40
CA THR A 244 14.01 4.41 -15.43
C THR A 244 13.45 5.38 -14.39
N TYR A 245 13.41 4.96 -13.12
CA TYR A 245 13.02 5.84 -12.03
C TYR A 245 14.02 7.01 -11.90
N PRO A 246 13.57 8.25 -11.66
CA PRO A 246 14.47 9.40 -11.52
C PRO A 246 15.51 9.19 -10.40
N ASP A 247 16.74 9.68 -10.62
CA ASP A 247 17.75 9.71 -9.57
C ASP A 247 17.42 10.80 -8.55
N THR A 248 16.96 10.37 -7.37
CA THR A 248 16.56 11.24 -6.27
C THR A 248 17.68 11.46 -5.24
N SER A 249 18.83 10.80 -5.38
CA SER A 249 19.90 10.84 -4.39
C SER A 249 20.42 12.26 -4.13
N LYS A 250 20.40 13.10 -5.17
CA LYS A 250 20.83 14.51 -5.12
C LYS A 250 19.79 15.47 -4.55
N LEU A 251 18.56 15.01 -4.31
CA LEU A 251 17.49 15.86 -3.78
C LEU A 251 17.59 16.05 -2.27
N ILE A 252 18.23 15.12 -1.55
CA ILE A 252 18.34 15.15 -0.09
C ILE A 252 19.63 15.89 0.28
N PRO A 253 19.57 17.07 0.92
CA PRO A 253 20.77 17.76 1.37
C PRO A 253 21.52 16.96 2.42
N GLU A 254 22.85 17.02 2.39
CA GLU A 254 23.72 16.35 3.38
C GLU A 254 23.99 17.22 4.61
N LYS A 255 23.81 18.54 4.49
CA LYS A 255 24.08 19.52 5.54
C LYS A 255 22.87 20.43 5.74
N PHE A 256 22.61 20.75 7.01
CA PHE A 256 21.53 21.62 7.43
C PHE A 256 22.06 22.73 8.33
N GLU A 257 21.69 23.97 8.04
CA GLU A 257 22.04 25.15 8.86
C GLU A 257 21.10 25.29 10.06
N LYS A 258 19.83 24.89 9.90
CA LYS A 258 18.78 25.08 10.90
C LYS A 258 18.12 23.74 11.20
N VAL A 259 18.23 23.32 12.46
CA VAL A 259 17.69 22.05 12.96
C VAL A 259 16.77 22.32 14.14
N TYR A 260 15.56 21.78 14.06
CA TYR A 260 14.49 21.97 15.03
C TYR A 260 13.98 20.62 15.51
N VAL A 261 13.96 20.38 16.82
CA VAL A 261 13.34 19.17 17.40
C VAL A 261 12.04 19.55 18.08
N VAL A 262 10.99 18.80 17.78
CA VAL A 262 9.61 19.08 18.21
C VAL A 262 8.92 17.80 18.67
N ASN A 263 7.95 17.92 19.56
CA ASN A 263 7.05 16.81 19.84
C ASN A 263 6.18 16.51 18.61
N THR A 264 6.20 15.26 18.14
CA THR A 264 5.51 14.86 16.89
C THR A 264 4.00 15.08 16.97
N GLN A 265 3.37 14.77 18.11
CA GLN A 265 1.93 14.92 18.28
C GLN A 265 1.52 16.40 18.37
N GLU A 266 2.26 17.21 19.12
CA GLU A 266 2.00 18.64 19.28
C GLU A 266 2.05 19.36 17.92
N ILE A 267 3.10 19.14 17.12
CA ILE A 267 3.22 19.79 15.81
C ILE A 267 2.23 19.22 14.79
N PHE A 268 1.87 17.93 14.88
CA PHE A 268 0.83 17.33 14.05
C PHE A 268 -0.50 18.02 14.29
N ASP A 269 -0.95 18.09 15.55
CA ASP A 269 -2.24 18.67 15.92
C ASP A 269 -2.29 20.18 15.63
N ALA A 270 -1.18 20.89 15.83
CA ALA A 270 -1.06 22.30 15.47
C ALA A 270 -1.13 22.50 13.94
N THR A 271 -0.53 21.60 13.15
CA THR A 271 -0.62 21.66 11.68
C THR A 271 -2.04 21.37 11.19
N ASP A 272 -2.69 20.34 11.75
CA ASP A 272 -4.06 19.97 11.39
C ASP A 272 -5.01 21.15 11.63
N ARG A 273 -4.96 21.76 12.82
CA ARG A 273 -5.73 22.97 13.14
C ARG A 273 -5.38 24.14 12.21
N ALA A 274 -4.09 24.43 12.00
CA ALA A 274 -3.67 25.53 11.12
C ALA A 274 -4.15 25.34 9.66
N SER A 275 -4.38 24.11 9.22
CA SER A 275 -4.87 23.80 7.87
C SER A 275 -6.39 24.00 7.70
N LEU A 276 -7.16 24.18 8.78
CA LEU A 276 -8.62 24.36 8.71
C LEU A 276 -9.05 25.54 7.85
N LEU A 277 -8.28 26.62 7.89
CA LEU A 277 -8.60 27.86 7.17
C LEU A 277 -7.93 27.96 5.81
N SER A 278 -7.08 27.01 5.38
CA SER A 278 -6.53 27.06 4.01
C SER A 278 -7.61 26.66 3.01
N SER A 279 -8.47 27.63 2.67
CA SER A 279 -9.60 27.49 1.76
C SER A 279 -9.12 27.41 0.31
N ASP A 280 -8.79 26.18 -0.04
CA ASP A 280 -9.22 25.52 -1.25
C ASP A 280 -8.49 24.18 -1.15
N HIS A 281 -9.24 23.08 -1.21
CA HIS A 281 -8.73 21.70 -1.10
C HIS A 281 -7.54 21.36 -2.03
N VAL A 282 -7.11 22.30 -2.86
CA VAL A 282 -6.02 22.23 -3.84
C VAL A 282 -4.65 22.51 -3.20
N ASN A 283 -4.48 23.48 -2.29
CA ASN A 283 -3.13 23.92 -1.91
C ASN A 283 -2.73 23.72 -0.43
N ASN A 284 -3.68 23.68 0.52
CA ASN A 284 -3.42 23.41 1.95
C ASN A 284 -2.15 24.09 2.53
N ILE A 285 -1.90 25.36 2.21
CA ILE A 285 -0.63 26.03 2.55
C ILE A 285 -0.67 26.52 4.01
N VAL A 286 0.36 26.16 4.78
CA VAL A 286 0.62 26.67 6.13
C VAL A 286 2.00 27.30 6.18
N ASN A 287 2.13 28.42 6.89
CA ASN A 287 3.41 29.09 7.12
C ASN A 287 3.93 28.74 8.50
N LEU A 288 5.12 28.15 8.56
CA LEU A 288 5.90 27.94 9.77
C LEU A 288 6.86 29.10 9.99
N GLU A 289 6.84 29.67 11.18
CA GLU A 289 7.86 30.59 11.66
C GLU A 289 8.46 30.06 12.96
N VAL A 290 9.79 29.99 13.06
CA VAL A 290 10.50 29.65 14.30
C VAL A 290 11.27 30.86 14.81
N LYS A 291 11.05 31.20 16.09
CA LYS A 291 11.72 32.29 16.81
C LYS A 291 12.20 31.81 18.18
N GLY A 292 13.52 31.66 18.33
CA GLY A 292 14.09 31.10 19.57
C GLY A 292 13.51 29.72 19.86
N SER A 293 12.87 29.55 21.03
CA SER A 293 12.27 28.27 21.48
C SER A 293 10.78 28.13 21.17
N LYS A 294 10.23 28.98 20.29
CA LYS A 294 8.80 28.95 19.91
C LYS A 294 8.62 28.84 18.41
N GLY A 295 7.73 27.94 18.00
CA GLY A 295 7.24 27.81 16.64
C GLY A 295 5.82 28.35 16.50
N TYR A 296 5.51 28.87 15.32
CA TYR A 296 4.22 29.44 14.96
C TYR A 296 3.77 28.83 13.63
N LEU A 297 2.56 28.27 13.57
CA LEU A 297 1.93 27.83 12.34
C LEU A 297 0.77 28.77 12.03
N THR A 298 0.78 29.36 10.84
CA THR A 298 -0.23 30.35 10.45
C THR A 298 -0.82 30.05 9.08
N SER A 299 -2.13 30.23 8.96
CA SER A 299 -2.86 30.23 7.70
C SER A 299 -3.82 31.42 7.69
N ASN A 300 -3.99 32.03 6.52
CA ASN A 300 -4.81 33.21 6.33
C ASN A 300 -5.60 33.10 5.04
N THR A 301 -6.93 33.12 5.16
CA THR A 301 -7.84 33.29 4.04
C THR A 301 -8.57 34.61 4.21
N PRO A 302 -8.36 35.59 3.30
CA PRO A 302 -8.95 36.92 3.44
C PRO A 302 -10.46 36.94 3.67
N GLU A 303 -11.20 36.02 3.04
CA GLU A 303 -12.67 35.96 3.10
C GLU A 303 -13.21 35.21 4.34
N VAL A 304 -12.37 34.43 5.03
CA VAL A 304 -12.78 33.53 6.13
C VAL A 304 -12.16 33.95 7.46
N GLY A 305 -10.85 34.20 7.48
CA GLY A 305 -10.11 34.60 8.68
C GLY A 305 -8.67 34.10 8.71
N ARG A 306 -8.03 34.27 9.87
CA ARG A 306 -6.65 33.86 10.17
C ARG A 306 -6.62 32.93 11.37
N ILE A 307 -5.77 31.91 11.30
CA ILE A 307 -5.43 31.03 12.41
C ILE A 307 -3.93 31.15 12.71
N GLU A 308 -3.60 31.08 13.99
CA GLU A 308 -2.23 31.04 14.50
C GLU A 308 -2.16 30.01 15.63
N GLU A 309 -1.37 28.98 15.42
CA GLU A 309 -1.06 27.94 16.39
C GLU A 309 0.38 28.12 16.88
N LYS A 310 0.62 27.79 18.14
CA LYS A 310 1.94 27.92 18.78
C LYS A 310 2.34 26.58 19.35
N PHE A 311 3.61 26.25 19.21
CA PHE A 311 4.17 25.01 19.75
C PHE A 311 5.59 25.24 20.26
N SER A 312 6.04 24.33 21.12
CA SER A 312 7.39 24.37 21.67
C SER A 312 8.39 23.74 20.68
N VAL A 313 9.56 24.36 20.54
CA VAL A 313 10.62 23.86 19.66
C VAL A 313 11.97 23.94 20.35
N ASP A 314 12.74 22.86 20.28
CA ASP A 314 14.15 22.86 20.62
C ASP A 314 14.95 23.26 19.37
N ASN A 315 15.35 24.53 19.33
CA ASN A 315 16.09 25.15 18.24
C ASN A 315 17.60 24.95 18.46
N LYS A 316 18.16 23.94 17.79
CA LYS A 316 19.54 23.50 18.02
C LYS A 316 20.59 24.54 17.60
N ASN A 317 20.27 25.38 16.62
CA ASN A 317 21.20 26.34 16.03
C ASN A 317 20.94 27.79 16.47
N ASN A 318 19.88 28.05 17.23
CA ASN A 318 19.39 29.40 17.56
C ASN A 318 19.10 30.28 16.33
N GLU A 319 18.77 29.65 15.20
CA GLU A 319 18.45 30.33 13.95
C GLU A 319 16.94 30.44 13.74
N ASN A 320 16.50 31.57 13.20
CA ASN A 320 15.10 31.79 12.86
C ASN A 320 14.84 31.36 11.41
N ILE A 321 13.62 30.90 11.13
CA ILE A 321 13.18 30.60 9.76
C ILE A 321 11.72 30.98 9.60
N LYS A 322 11.36 31.35 8.37
CA LYS A 322 9.98 31.42 7.91
C LYS A 322 9.86 30.63 6.62
N VAL A 323 9.00 29.62 6.59
CA VAL A 323 8.82 28.75 5.43
C VAL A 323 7.36 28.37 5.28
N SER A 324 6.89 28.28 4.03
CA SER A 324 5.53 27.87 3.73
C SER A 324 5.54 26.50 3.07
N PHE A 325 4.58 25.64 3.41
CA PHE A 325 4.50 24.29 2.87
C PHE A 325 3.06 23.78 2.81
N ASN A 326 2.86 22.67 2.10
CA ASN A 326 1.57 21.99 2.08
C ASN A 326 1.39 21.16 3.37
N ALA A 327 0.40 21.51 4.17
CA ALA A 327 0.11 20.89 5.47
C ALA A 327 -0.18 19.39 5.36
N ARG A 328 -0.85 18.94 4.30
CA ARG A 328 -1.13 17.52 4.09
C ARG A 328 0.16 16.74 3.89
N TYR A 329 1.10 17.27 3.11
CA TYR A 329 2.40 16.62 2.91
C TYR A 329 3.17 16.49 4.22
N PHE A 330 3.15 17.54 5.04
CA PHE A 330 3.79 17.56 6.34
C PHE A 330 3.16 16.55 7.30
N MET A 331 1.83 16.54 7.41
CA MET A 331 1.08 15.60 8.24
C MET A 331 1.28 14.14 7.82
N ASP A 332 1.26 13.85 6.53
CA ASP A 332 1.52 12.49 6.03
C ASP A 332 2.95 12.04 6.40
N ALA A 333 3.94 12.94 6.28
CA ALA A 333 5.32 12.67 6.66
C ALA A 333 5.47 12.39 8.16
N LEU A 334 4.81 13.18 9.03
CA LEU A 334 4.82 12.95 10.49
C LEU A 334 4.23 11.59 10.86
N LYS A 335 3.08 11.22 10.27
CA LYS A 335 2.44 9.91 10.50
C LYS A 335 3.36 8.75 10.14
N ALA A 336 4.09 8.87 9.02
CA ALA A 336 5.00 7.84 8.55
C ALA A 336 6.21 7.62 9.48
N LEU A 337 6.67 8.63 10.22
CA LEU A 337 7.85 8.52 11.08
C LEU A 337 7.60 7.67 12.33
N ASN A 338 6.34 7.55 12.78
CA ASN A 338 5.95 6.85 14.00
C ASN A 338 6.88 7.16 15.19
N SER A 339 7.15 8.46 15.40
CA SER A 339 8.10 8.98 16.38
C SER A 339 7.39 9.78 17.47
N LEU A 340 8.00 9.86 18.66
CA LEU A 340 7.58 10.80 19.71
C LEU A 340 8.15 12.21 19.48
N GLU A 341 9.38 12.27 18.98
CA GLU A 341 10.09 13.49 18.62
C GLU A 341 10.48 13.46 17.15
N THR A 342 10.32 14.60 16.49
CA THR A 342 10.65 14.79 15.08
C THR A 342 11.70 15.87 14.93
N GLU A 343 12.70 15.59 14.11
CA GLU A 343 13.66 16.58 13.64
C GLU A 343 13.19 17.19 12.31
N ILE A 344 13.17 18.52 12.24
CA ILE A 344 12.94 19.30 11.03
C ILE A 344 14.24 20.03 10.69
N SER A 345 14.78 19.72 9.53
CA SER A 345 16.09 20.17 9.07
C SER A 345 15.93 20.98 7.78
N ILE A 346 16.27 22.27 7.82
CA ILE A 346 16.03 23.25 6.74
C ILE A 346 17.23 24.20 6.57
N ASN A 347 17.51 24.58 5.32
CA ASN A 347 18.58 25.53 4.99
C ASN A 347 18.04 26.93 4.73
N ASP A 348 17.05 27.07 3.88
CA ASP A 348 16.46 28.35 3.49
C ASP A 348 14.96 28.21 3.19
N GLU A 349 14.30 29.30 2.84
CA GLU A 349 12.85 29.38 2.65
C GLU A 349 12.34 28.69 1.38
N VAL A 350 13.23 28.35 0.43
CA VAL A 350 12.87 27.83 -0.90
C VAL A 350 13.43 26.43 -1.18
N SER A 351 14.43 26.00 -0.43
CA SER A 351 15.09 24.70 -0.54
C SER A 351 14.26 23.60 0.14
N PRO A 352 14.33 22.36 -0.36
CA PRO A 352 13.68 21.23 0.30
C PRO A 352 14.10 21.12 1.77
N PHE A 353 13.13 20.87 2.65
CA PHE A 353 13.41 20.55 4.04
C PHE A 353 13.15 19.07 4.32
N ILE A 354 13.87 18.57 5.31
CA ILE A 354 13.86 17.17 5.70
C ILE A 354 13.15 17.00 7.04
N ILE A 355 12.37 15.93 7.15
CA ILE A 355 11.69 15.53 8.38
C ILE A 355 12.15 14.10 8.71
N ARG A 356 12.65 13.90 9.94
CA ARG A 356 13.23 12.63 10.41
C ARG A 356 12.76 12.28 11.81
N ASN A 357 12.84 10.98 12.10
CA ASN A 357 12.79 10.48 13.46
C ASN A 357 14.19 10.67 14.07
N VAL A 358 14.27 11.26 15.27
CA VAL A 358 15.54 11.54 15.97
C VAL A 358 16.33 10.25 16.28
N HIS A 359 15.64 9.11 16.34
CA HIS A 359 16.20 7.81 16.70
C HIS A 359 16.23 6.78 15.55
N ASP A 360 15.77 7.15 14.36
CA ASP A 360 15.75 6.26 13.18
C ASP A 360 16.20 7.02 11.92
N ASP A 361 17.44 6.76 11.49
CA ASP A 361 18.04 7.35 10.29
C ASP A 361 17.68 6.60 9.00
N THR A 362 16.98 5.46 9.12
CA THR A 362 16.62 4.63 7.98
C THR A 362 15.48 5.24 7.17
N ILE A 363 14.71 6.15 7.76
CA ILE A 363 13.62 6.88 7.10
C ILE A 363 13.95 8.36 6.92
N VAL A 364 13.68 8.87 5.72
CA VAL A 364 13.81 10.28 5.40
C VAL A 364 12.57 10.74 4.65
N GLN A 365 11.95 11.80 5.14
CA GLN A 365 10.91 12.52 4.43
C GLN A 365 11.46 13.86 3.93
N LEU A 366 11.09 14.26 2.72
CA LEU A 366 11.48 15.51 2.10
C LEU A 366 10.23 16.22 1.59
N ILE A 367 10.15 17.53 1.82
CA ILE A 367 9.06 18.37 1.31
C ILE A 367 9.65 19.60 0.64
N LEU A 368 9.14 19.93 -0.55
CA LEU A 368 9.42 21.21 -1.20
C LEU A 368 8.58 22.31 -0.56
N PRO A 369 9.20 23.43 -0.14
CA PRO A 369 8.47 24.63 0.24
C PRO A 369 7.62 25.18 -0.89
N VAL A 370 6.59 25.94 -0.51
CA VAL A 370 5.79 26.76 -1.42
C VAL A 370 6.32 28.18 -1.36
N ARG A 371 6.60 28.77 -2.53
CA ARG A 371 6.98 30.18 -2.61
C ARG A 371 5.75 31.05 -2.34
N THR A 372 5.81 31.84 -1.28
CA THR A 372 4.84 32.91 -1.00
C THR A 372 5.52 34.26 -1.23
N TYR A 373 4.90 35.12 -2.03
CA TYR A 373 5.39 36.47 -2.34
C TYR A 373 4.85 37.51 -1.35
#